data_AF-A0A4Q4QJY2-F1
#
_entry.id   AF-A0A4Q4QJY2-F1
#
_cell.length_a   1.000
_cell.length_b   1.000
_cell.length_c   1.000
_cell.angle_alpha   90.00
_cell.angle_beta   90.00
_cell.angle_gamma   90.00
#
_symmetry.space_group_name_H-M   'P 1'
#
loop_
_entity.id
_entity.type
_entity.pdbx_description
1 polymer ?
#
loop_
_entity_poly.entity_id
_entity_poly.type
_entity_poly.pdbx_seq_one_letter_code
_entity_poly.pdbx_strand_id
1 'polypeptide(L)'
;MNFANIPGWQWEPSLYNPVNTTEQLQPSASGNKGAILAAWNDNGADATTQLEAYYAMREGIPVMAARAWAGTRGTKIASDDLSESVAFLAAKAPGQNLDRRFHSAQVDMKSPNLLSWKTSLNNSTASLDFGSYGPPYTLTLEISSPFTLSGPDTSLSLSKSSNESSGSIETIMFTTADGFEYPLRSVSPSDGFDLGHPGRIWTNQSSSSHEPVPITLPATLRIETDVVNGSRVWANDTFVGRFEVFVFGGRNTLFSWSQMALVAPLDSIEGGVTSLLLQAGTRLGAL
;
A
#
# COMPACT_ATOMS: atom_id res chain seq x y z
N MET A 1 23.16 3.42 -5.66
CA MET A 1 22.93 3.65 -7.10
C MET A 1 24.21 3.37 -7.89
N ASN A 2 24.27 2.26 -8.63
CA ASN A 2 25.44 1.83 -9.42
C ASN A 2 24.96 1.28 -10.78
N PHE A 3 24.87 2.13 -11.81
CA PHE A 3 24.54 1.69 -13.16
C PHE A 3 25.60 0.71 -13.67
N ALA A 4 25.16 -0.35 -14.35
CA ALA A 4 26.02 -1.46 -14.80
C ALA A 4 26.90 -2.08 -13.70
N ASN A 5 26.45 -2.01 -12.43
CA ASN A 5 27.22 -2.43 -11.25
C ASN A 5 28.57 -1.69 -11.06
N ILE A 6 28.75 -0.52 -11.66
CA ILE A 6 29.95 0.29 -11.49
C ILE A 6 29.75 1.27 -10.34
N PRO A 7 30.61 1.23 -9.28
CA PRO A 7 30.48 2.10 -8.12
C PRO A 7 30.41 3.59 -8.49
N GLY A 8 29.36 4.26 -8.03
CA GLY A 8 29.18 5.70 -8.20
C GLY A 8 28.77 6.16 -9.61
N TRP A 9 28.53 5.21 -10.53
CA TRP A 9 27.99 5.52 -11.85
C TRP A 9 26.46 5.67 -11.75
N GLN A 10 25.95 6.89 -11.88
CA GLN A 10 24.51 7.14 -11.80
C GLN A 10 23.91 7.16 -13.22
N TRP A 11 22.74 6.53 -13.37
CA TRP A 11 22.02 6.50 -14.63
C TRP A 11 21.72 7.92 -15.15
N GLU A 12 21.78 8.11 -16.46
CA GLU A 12 21.27 9.28 -17.19
C GLU A 12 20.92 8.85 -18.62
N PRO A 13 20.17 9.63 -19.42
CA PRO A 13 19.60 9.16 -20.68
C PRO A 13 20.57 8.61 -21.73
N SER A 14 21.86 8.95 -21.70
CA SER A 14 22.84 8.37 -22.62
C SER A 14 23.34 6.98 -22.19
N LEU A 15 23.09 6.61 -20.93
CA LEU A 15 23.36 5.29 -20.34
C LEU A 15 22.13 4.39 -20.45
N TYR A 16 22.11 3.50 -21.44
CA TYR A 16 20.97 2.64 -21.73
C TYR A 16 21.29 1.14 -21.68
N ASN A 17 22.55 0.74 -21.89
CA ASN A 17 22.94 -0.67 -21.89
C ASN A 17 23.72 -1.04 -20.60
N PRO A 18 23.06 -1.57 -19.56
CA PRO A 18 23.75 -1.92 -18.31
C PRO A 18 24.63 -3.18 -18.43
N VAL A 19 24.55 -3.92 -19.54
CA VAL A 19 25.29 -5.18 -19.77
C VAL A 19 26.56 -4.93 -20.58
N ASN A 20 26.45 -4.18 -21.69
CA ASN A 20 27.58 -3.81 -22.52
C ASN A 20 27.87 -2.31 -22.43
N THR A 21 28.81 -1.94 -21.57
CA THR A 21 29.11 -0.54 -21.27
C THR A 21 29.80 0.21 -22.41
N THR A 22 30.28 -0.49 -23.45
CA THR A 22 30.88 0.16 -24.63
C THR A 22 29.84 0.66 -25.62
N GLU A 23 28.58 0.24 -25.47
CA GLU A 23 27.48 0.60 -26.37
C GLU A 23 26.70 1.84 -25.90
N GLN A 24 27.18 2.62 -24.92
CA GLN A 24 26.46 3.83 -24.52
C GLN A 24 26.45 4.88 -25.64
N LEU A 25 25.43 5.73 -25.63
CA LEU A 25 25.42 6.89 -26.50
C LEU A 25 26.41 7.92 -25.99
N GLN A 26 26.96 8.72 -26.89
CA GLN A 26 27.59 9.97 -26.47
C GLN A 26 26.51 10.88 -25.88
N PRO A 27 26.79 11.65 -24.80
CA PRO A 27 25.79 12.53 -24.18
C PRO A 27 25.13 13.53 -25.15
N SER A 28 25.81 13.92 -26.21
CA SER A 28 25.32 14.83 -27.25
C SER A 28 24.80 14.13 -28.51
N ALA A 29 24.57 12.82 -28.47
CA ALA A 29 24.07 12.07 -29.62
C ALA A 29 22.70 12.62 -30.06
N SER A 30 22.62 13.14 -31.30
CA SER A 30 21.42 13.82 -31.82
C SER A 30 20.17 12.93 -31.90
N GLY A 31 20.37 11.61 -32.00
CA GLY A 31 19.32 10.60 -31.97
C GLY A 31 18.76 10.32 -30.58
N ASN A 32 19.45 10.71 -29.50
CA ASN A 32 18.94 10.56 -28.15
C ASN A 32 17.98 11.71 -27.83
N LYS A 33 16.71 11.40 -27.57
CA LYS A 33 15.68 12.38 -27.21
C LYS A 33 15.35 12.38 -25.72
N GLY A 34 16.03 11.56 -24.92
CA GLY A 34 15.75 11.37 -23.50
C GLY A 34 15.35 9.92 -23.21
N ALA A 35 14.59 9.75 -22.13
CA ALA A 35 14.16 8.45 -21.64
C ALA A 35 12.75 8.53 -21.05
N ILE A 36 12.13 7.36 -20.90
CA ILE A 36 10.80 7.21 -20.30
C ILE A 36 10.91 6.21 -19.16
N LEU A 37 10.40 6.59 -17.98
CA LEU A 37 10.15 5.67 -16.88
C LEU A 37 8.79 5.01 -17.12
N ALA A 38 8.73 3.69 -17.02
CA ALA A 38 7.49 2.93 -17.14
C ALA A 38 7.35 1.95 -15.97
N ALA A 39 6.14 1.84 -15.45
CA ALA A 39 5.72 0.76 -14.57
C ALA A 39 4.67 -0.09 -15.30
N TRP A 40 4.83 -1.40 -15.22
CA TRP A 40 3.92 -2.37 -15.80
C TRP A 40 3.26 -3.16 -14.68
N ASN A 41 1.93 -3.16 -14.67
CA ASN A 41 1.11 -3.96 -13.74
C ASN A 41 0.61 -5.19 -14.49
N ASP A 42 1.51 -6.13 -14.79
CA ASP A 42 1.22 -7.30 -15.63
C ASP A 42 0.06 -8.15 -15.09
N ASN A 43 -0.10 -8.21 -13.76
CA ASN A 43 -1.18 -8.92 -13.08
C ASN A 43 -2.36 -8.00 -12.69
N GLY A 44 -2.35 -6.73 -13.10
CA GLY A 44 -3.44 -5.79 -12.84
C GLY A 44 -3.85 -5.72 -11.36
N ALA A 45 -5.16 -5.73 -11.13
CA ALA A 45 -5.77 -5.68 -9.80
C ALA A 45 -5.45 -6.91 -8.93
N ASP A 46 -4.99 -8.02 -9.53
CA ASP A 46 -4.60 -9.20 -8.75
C ASP A 46 -3.25 -9.00 -8.03
N ALA A 47 -2.51 -7.91 -8.31
CA ALA A 47 -1.25 -7.62 -7.64
C ALA A 47 -1.10 -6.20 -7.08
N THR A 48 -1.81 -5.22 -7.64
CA THR A 48 -1.55 -3.81 -7.39
C THR A 48 -2.84 -2.98 -7.40
N THR A 49 -3.14 -2.28 -6.30
CA THR A 49 -4.14 -1.21 -6.27
C THR A 49 -3.58 0.08 -6.88
N GLN A 50 -4.47 1.04 -7.18
CA GLN A 50 -4.08 2.33 -7.76
C GLN A 50 -3.05 3.10 -6.91
N LEU A 51 -3.23 3.15 -5.58
CA LEU A 51 -2.31 3.88 -4.72
C LEU A 51 -0.96 3.16 -4.61
N GLU A 52 -0.97 1.84 -4.67
CA GLU A 52 0.26 1.04 -4.63
C GLU A 52 1.08 1.22 -5.91
N ALA A 53 0.43 1.40 -7.07
CA ALA A 53 1.11 1.78 -8.30
C ALA A 53 1.81 3.13 -8.18
N TYR A 54 1.23 4.09 -7.45
CA TYR A 54 1.90 5.35 -7.12
C TYR A 54 3.12 5.10 -6.23
N TYR A 55 2.99 4.33 -5.14
CA TYR A 55 4.12 4.05 -4.24
C TYR A 55 5.29 3.34 -4.94
N ALA A 56 5.00 2.42 -5.89
CA ALA A 56 6.03 1.74 -6.67
C ALA A 56 6.88 2.69 -7.53
N MET A 57 6.33 3.84 -7.93
CA MET A 57 7.04 4.84 -8.75
C MET A 57 7.46 6.09 -7.98
N ARG A 58 6.95 6.29 -6.76
CA ARG A 58 7.05 7.53 -5.98
C ARG A 58 8.48 8.05 -5.87
N GLU A 59 9.43 7.19 -5.55
CA GLU A 59 10.84 7.57 -5.46
C GLU A 59 11.55 7.60 -6.82
N GLY A 60 11.10 6.77 -7.77
CA GLY A 60 11.69 6.67 -9.10
C GLY A 60 11.46 7.91 -9.96
N ILE A 61 10.28 8.55 -9.85
CA ILE A 61 9.92 9.76 -10.60
C ILE A 61 10.93 10.91 -10.39
N PRO A 62 11.20 11.37 -9.14
CA PRO A 62 12.14 12.47 -8.92
C PRO A 62 13.59 12.09 -9.26
N VAL A 63 13.99 10.83 -9.05
CA VAL A 63 15.32 10.34 -9.46
C VAL A 63 15.48 10.42 -10.97
N MET A 64 14.51 9.87 -11.72
CA MET A 64 14.52 9.90 -13.18
C MET A 64 14.47 11.33 -13.70
N ALA A 65 13.61 12.18 -13.15
CA ALA A 65 13.50 13.58 -13.55
C ALA A 65 14.82 14.34 -13.34
N ALA A 66 15.46 14.18 -12.18
CA ALA A 66 16.74 14.84 -11.89
C ALA A 66 17.84 14.39 -12.87
N ARG A 67 17.91 13.09 -13.19
CA ARG A 67 18.90 12.54 -14.13
C ARG A 67 18.59 12.91 -15.58
N ALA A 68 17.33 12.88 -15.99
CA ALA A 68 16.90 13.26 -17.33
C ALA A 68 17.13 14.75 -17.61
N TRP A 69 16.91 15.61 -16.62
CA TRP A 69 17.09 17.05 -16.75
C TRP A 69 18.57 17.47 -16.77
N ALA A 70 19.33 17.01 -15.76
CA ALA A 70 20.67 17.51 -15.54
C ALA A 70 21.77 16.63 -16.16
N GLY A 71 21.47 15.36 -16.43
CA GLY A 71 22.44 14.37 -16.89
C GLY A 71 23.64 14.28 -15.96
N THR A 72 24.83 14.20 -16.54
CA THR A 72 26.11 14.19 -15.81
C THR A 72 26.50 15.53 -15.19
N ARG A 73 25.84 16.64 -15.57
CA ARG A 73 26.13 17.98 -15.04
C ARG A 73 25.46 18.25 -13.69
N GLY A 74 24.46 17.44 -13.31
CA GLY A 74 23.75 17.59 -12.04
C GLY A 74 24.52 17.01 -10.87
N THR A 75 24.27 17.55 -9.68
CA THR A 75 24.75 17.00 -8.40
C THR A 75 24.43 15.51 -8.31
N LYS A 76 25.36 14.68 -7.84
CA LYS A 76 25.08 13.26 -7.62
C LYS A 76 23.97 13.09 -6.59
N ILE A 77 23.04 12.17 -6.83
CA ILE A 77 21.97 11.85 -5.88
C ILE A 77 22.60 11.06 -4.72
N ALA A 78 22.43 11.54 -3.49
CA ALA A 78 22.73 10.74 -2.31
C ALA A 78 21.57 9.76 -2.10
N SER A 79 21.85 8.44 -2.14
CA SER A 79 20.81 7.42 -1.94
C SER A 79 20.17 7.51 -0.55
N ASP A 80 20.99 7.86 0.44
CA ASP A 80 20.64 7.72 1.85
C ASP A 80 19.63 8.80 2.27
N ASP A 81 19.66 9.97 1.62
CA ASP A 81 18.73 11.07 1.88
C ASP A 81 17.50 11.05 0.95
N LEU A 82 17.42 10.09 0.02
CA LEU A 82 16.42 10.12 -1.05
C LEU A 82 15.01 10.01 -0.50
N SER A 83 14.74 9.00 0.33
CA SER A 83 13.39 8.74 0.83
C SER A 83 12.87 9.90 1.68
N GLU A 84 13.71 10.43 2.57
CA GLU A 84 13.39 11.61 3.39
C GLU A 84 13.14 12.87 2.53
N SER A 85 13.97 13.09 1.51
CA SER A 85 13.82 14.21 0.58
C SER A 85 12.51 14.13 -0.19
N VAL A 86 12.17 12.92 -0.70
CA VAL A 86 10.92 12.68 -1.42
C VAL A 86 9.73 12.88 -0.49
N ALA A 87 9.75 12.32 0.72
CA ALA A 87 8.68 12.50 1.69
C ALA A 87 8.44 13.98 2.03
N PHE A 88 9.51 14.76 2.23
CA PHE A 88 9.42 16.18 2.55
C PHE A 88 8.88 17.02 1.38
N LEU A 89 9.33 16.75 0.15
CA LEU A 89 8.96 17.55 -1.03
C LEU A 89 7.60 17.15 -1.61
N ALA A 90 7.27 15.85 -1.63
CA ALA A 90 6.00 15.36 -2.16
C ALA A 90 4.80 15.92 -1.38
N ALA A 91 4.93 16.05 -0.05
CA ALA A 91 3.92 16.66 0.81
C ALA A 91 3.67 18.16 0.52
N LYS A 92 4.57 18.81 -0.23
CA LYS A 92 4.48 20.23 -0.60
C LYS A 92 4.13 20.44 -2.07
N ALA A 93 3.89 19.38 -2.83
CA ALA A 93 3.48 19.48 -4.22
C ALA A 93 2.12 20.21 -4.31
N PRO A 94 2.03 21.34 -5.03
CA PRO A 94 0.81 22.14 -5.07
C PRO A 94 -0.39 21.34 -5.60
N GLY A 95 -1.50 21.36 -4.86
CA GLY A 95 -2.75 20.71 -5.25
C GLY A 95 -2.71 19.19 -5.29
N GLN A 96 -1.71 18.57 -4.65
CA GLN A 96 -1.52 17.11 -4.65
C GLN A 96 -1.52 16.57 -3.22
N ASN A 97 -2.24 15.48 -3.00
CA ASN A 97 -2.18 14.69 -1.76
C ASN A 97 -2.03 13.20 -2.10
N LEU A 98 -0.98 12.88 -2.86
CA LEU A 98 -0.77 11.54 -3.39
C LEU A 98 -0.52 10.52 -2.27
N ASP A 99 0.10 10.93 -1.16
CA ASP A 99 0.32 10.08 0.03
C ASP A 99 -0.92 9.97 0.94
N ARG A 100 -2.03 10.64 0.60
CA ARG A 100 -3.26 10.68 1.41
C ARG A 100 -2.97 11.00 2.87
N ARG A 101 -2.29 12.12 3.13
CA ARG A 101 -2.03 12.62 4.48
C ARG A 101 -3.05 13.67 4.87
N PHE A 102 -3.29 13.79 6.17
CA PHE A 102 -4.03 14.91 6.71
C PHE A 102 -3.23 16.20 6.59
N HIS A 103 -3.93 17.31 6.47
CA HIS A 103 -3.35 18.64 6.60
C HIS A 103 -3.16 18.97 8.08
N SER A 104 -2.14 19.76 8.42
CA SER A 104 -1.88 20.17 9.81
C SER A 104 -3.02 20.96 10.45
N ALA A 105 -3.94 21.51 9.65
CA ALA A 105 -5.17 22.13 10.12
C ALA A 105 -6.23 21.11 10.58
N GLN A 106 -6.12 19.84 10.17
CA GLN A 106 -7.09 18.79 10.47
C GLN A 106 -6.74 18.01 11.73
N VAL A 107 -5.45 17.81 12.04
CA VAL A 107 -4.98 17.00 13.19
C VAL A 107 -3.70 17.54 13.80
N ASP A 108 -3.47 17.20 15.08
CA ASP A 108 -2.16 17.42 15.71
C ASP A 108 -1.13 16.42 15.16
N MET A 109 -0.26 16.90 14.28
CA MET A 109 0.81 16.11 13.65
C MET A 109 1.87 15.60 14.62
N LYS A 110 1.90 16.09 15.87
CA LYS A 110 2.80 15.59 16.91
C LYS A 110 2.20 14.43 17.69
N SER A 111 0.89 14.21 17.59
CA SER A 111 0.21 13.09 18.22
C SER A 111 0.36 11.83 17.37
N PRO A 112 0.73 10.68 17.97
CA PRO A 112 0.66 9.40 17.26
C PRO A 112 -0.79 9.01 16.96
N ASN A 113 -1.75 9.52 17.74
CA ASN A 113 -3.19 9.32 17.53
C ASN A 113 -3.72 10.45 16.65
N LEU A 114 -3.99 10.13 15.39
CA LEU A 114 -4.37 11.10 14.37
C LEU A 114 -5.87 11.40 14.41
N LEU A 115 -6.69 10.37 14.56
CA LEU A 115 -8.15 10.50 14.59
C LEU A 115 -8.73 9.51 15.61
N SER A 116 -9.66 9.99 16.42
CA SER A 116 -10.41 9.16 17.37
C SER A 116 -11.88 9.51 17.27
N TRP A 117 -12.71 8.49 17.10
CA TRP A 117 -14.17 8.61 17.07
C TRP A 117 -14.78 7.51 17.95
N LYS A 118 -15.86 7.84 18.64
CA LYS A 118 -16.58 6.91 19.51
C LYS A 118 -18.06 7.28 19.58
N THR A 119 -18.90 6.26 19.62
CA THR A 119 -20.35 6.39 19.84
C THR A 119 -20.82 5.37 20.87
N SER A 120 -21.94 5.65 21.52
CA SER A 120 -22.65 4.68 22.37
C SER A 120 -23.78 3.97 21.63
N LEU A 121 -24.00 4.30 20.34
CA LEU A 121 -25.03 3.70 19.50
C LEU A 121 -24.47 2.46 18.80
N ASN A 122 -25.17 1.33 18.91
CA ASN A 122 -24.76 0.06 18.28
C ASN A 122 -25.02 0.03 16.76
N ASN A 123 -25.69 1.06 16.22
CA ASN A 123 -25.88 1.27 14.80
C ASN A 123 -25.93 2.78 14.59
N SER A 124 -24.94 3.32 13.90
CA SER A 124 -24.84 4.76 13.67
C SER A 124 -24.43 5.08 12.25
N THR A 125 -24.90 6.21 11.77
CA THR A 125 -24.36 6.87 10.58
C THR A 125 -23.65 8.12 11.06
N ALA A 126 -22.38 8.31 10.68
CA ALA A 126 -21.60 9.47 11.05
C ALA A 126 -20.75 9.95 9.86
N SER A 127 -20.75 11.27 9.63
CA SER A 127 -19.75 11.91 8.75
C SER A 127 -18.50 12.18 9.57
N LEU A 128 -17.36 11.74 9.06
CA LEU A 128 -16.03 12.06 9.58
C LEU A 128 -15.40 13.19 8.78
N ASP A 129 -15.65 13.25 7.46
CA ASP A 129 -15.15 14.28 6.53
C ASP A 129 -13.61 14.37 6.46
N PHE A 130 -12.89 13.27 6.75
CA PHE A 130 -11.44 13.19 6.63
C PHE A 130 -10.97 12.57 5.31
N GLY A 131 -11.89 12.01 4.50
CA GLY A 131 -11.57 11.38 3.22
C GLY A 131 -10.82 10.05 3.39
N SER A 132 -9.53 10.04 3.06
CA SER A 132 -8.67 8.85 3.06
C SER A 132 -7.36 9.09 3.80
N TYR A 133 -6.79 8.05 4.41
CA TYR A 133 -5.44 8.09 4.96
C TYR A 133 -4.54 6.97 4.41
N GLY A 134 -3.37 7.33 3.88
CA GLY A 134 -2.44 6.41 3.24
C GLY A 134 -1.45 5.71 4.20
N PRO A 135 -0.93 4.52 3.83
CA PRO A 135 0.08 3.83 4.64
C PRO A 135 1.37 4.65 4.87
N PRO A 136 2.12 4.45 5.97
CA PRO A 136 1.83 3.49 7.03
C PRO A 136 0.88 4.03 8.10
N TYR A 137 0.00 3.18 8.61
CA TYR A 137 -0.92 3.50 9.70
C TYR A 137 -1.39 2.25 10.46
N THR A 138 -1.94 2.49 11.65
CA THR A 138 -2.69 1.50 12.43
C THR A 138 -4.13 1.98 12.60
N LEU A 139 -5.10 1.20 12.12
CA LEU A 139 -6.52 1.46 12.27
C LEU A 139 -7.10 0.44 13.25
N THR A 140 -7.66 0.91 14.36
CA THR A 140 -8.34 0.08 15.35
C THR A 140 -9.83 0.39 15.35
N LEU A 141 -10.66 -0.65 15.27
CA LEU A 141 -12.11 -0.56 15.25
C LEU A 141 -12.70 -1.44 16.36
N GLU A 142 -13.67 -0.90 17.09
CA GLU A 142 -14.60 -1.70 17.90
C GLU A 142 -15.88 -1.87 17.07
N ILE A 143 -16.25 -3.11 16.76
CA ILE A 143 -17.42 -3.44 15.92
C ILE A 143 -18.40 -4.35 16.66
N SER A 144 -19.69 -4.01 16.58
CA SER A 144 -20.78 -4.66 17.32
C SER A 144 -21.82 -5.33 16.41
N SER A 145 -21.97 -4.84 15.18
CA SER A 145 -22.85 -5.38 14.13
C SER A 145 -22.19 -5.18 12.76
N PRO A 146 -22.77 -5.67 11.65
CA PRO A 146 -22.30 -5.35 10.31
C PRO A 146 -22.13 -3.84 10.11
N PHE A 147 -21.10 -3.45 9.36
CA PHE A 147 -20.68 -2.07 9.21
C PHE A 147 -20.07 -1.81 7.83
N THR A 148 -20.00 -0.53 7.49
CA THR A 148 -19.24 0.01 6.36
C THR A 148 -18.52 1.28 6.80
N LEU A 149 -17.22 1.35 6.53
CA LEU A 149 -16.45 2.59 6.48
C LEU A 149 -16.25 2.97 5.02
N SER A 150 -16.47 4.23 4.68
CA SER A 150 -16.36 4.71 3.30
C SER A 150 -15.36 5.86 3.19
N GLY A 151 -14.66 5.91 2.07
CA GLY A 151 -13.75 6.97 1.68
C GLY A 151 -13.68 7.09 0.15
N PRO A 152 -12.99 8.10 -0.38
CA PRO A 152 -12.89 8.31 -1.83
C PRO A 152 -12.02 7.27 -2.54
N ASP A 153 -11.07 6.62 -1.84
CA ASP A 153 -10.17 5.63 -2.45
C ASP A 153 -10.62 4.18 -2.21
N THR A 154 -11.26 3.92 -1.06
CA THR A 154 -11.64 2.57 -0.61
C THR A 154 -12.91 2.61 0.25
N SER A 155 -13.53 1.45 0.43
CA SER A 155 -14.45 1.15 1.53
C SER A 155 -13.96 -0.08 2.30
N LEU A 156 -14.37 -0.22 3.56
CA LEU A 156 -14.09 -1.37 4.42
C LEU A 156 -15.39 -1.83 5.10
N SER A 157 -15.80 -3.07 4.89
CA SER A 157 -17.06 -3.60 5.42
C SER A 157 -16.96 -5.05 5.86
N LEU A 158 -17.97 -5.49 6.62
CA LEU A 158 -18.26 -6.91 6.80
C LEU A 158 -19.14 -7.37 5.64
N SER A 159 -18.59 -8.20 4.75
CA SER A 159 -19.25 -8.62 3.50
C SER A 159 -19.26 -10.14 3.37
N LYS A 160 -20.23 -10.65 2.61
CA LYS A 160 -20.28 -12.08 2.25
C LYS A 160 -19.28 -12.37 1.14
N SER A 161 -18.39 -13.32 1.39
CA SER A 161 -17.52 -13.93 0.39
C SER A 161 -18.03 -15.34 0.09
N SER A 162 -18.23 -15.65 -1.18
CA SER A 162 -18.63 -16.99 -1.63
C SER A 162 -17.42 -17.73 -2.19
N ASN A 163 -17.13 -18.91 -1.65
CA ASN A 163 -16.35 -19.93 -2.33
C ASN A 163 -17.29 -21.06 -2.77
N GLU A 164 -17.08 -21.62 -3.97
CA GLU A 164 -17.96 -22.65 -4.56
C GLU A 164 -18.10 -23.92 -3.69
N SER A 165 -17.20 -24.11 -2.72
CA SER A 165 -17.11 -25.29 -1.86
C SER A 165 -17.61 -25.11 -0.42
N SER A 166 -17.75 -23.89 0.11
CA SER A 166 -17.96 -23.65 1.55
C SER A 166 -19.23 -22.86 1.93
N GLY A 167 -20.05 -22.46 0.96
CA GLY A 167 -21.16 -21.53 1.20
C GLY A 167 -20.68 -20.09 1.43
N SER A 168 -21.61 -19.18 1.74
CA SER A 168 -21.27 -17.78 1.99
C SER A 168 -20.68 -17.57 3.39
N ILE A 169 -19.47 -17.06 3.48
CA ILE A 169 -18.78 -16.69 4.72
C ILE A 169 -18.81 -15.17 4.86
N GLU A 170 -19.14 -14.64 6.04
CA GLU A 170 -19.00 -13.21 6.32
C GLU A 170 -17.57 -12.91 6.79
N THR A 171 -16.84 -12.14 5.99
CA THR A 171 -15.44 -11.75 6.22
C THR A 171 -15.30 -10.23 6.12
N ILE A 172 -14.18 -9.70 6.61
CA ILE A 172 -13.81 -8.32 6.32
C ILE A 172 -13.37 -8.24 4.87
N MET A 173 -13.87 -7.23 4.18
CA MET A 173 -13.54 -6.95 2.80
C MET A 173 -13.27 -5.47 2.67
N PHE A 174 -12.22 -5.12 1.94
CA PHE A 174 -12.10 -3.77 1.43
C PHE A 174 -12.30 -3.76 -0.08
N THR A 175 -12.89 -2.68 -0.57
CA THR A 175 -13.18 -2.48 -1.99
C THR A 175 -12.53 -1.18 -2.43
N THR A 176 -11.81 -1.19 -3.56
CA THR A 176 -11.22 0.02 -4.14
C THR A 176 -12.25 0.83 -4.93
N ALA A 177 -11.97 2.11 -5.19
CA ALA A 177 -12.87 3.01 -5.91
C ALA A 177 -13.24 2.55 -7.34
N ASP A 178 -12.44 1.69 -7.95
CA ASP A 178 -12.71 1.03 -9.24
C ASP A 178 -13.45 -0.32 -9.12
N GLY A 179 -13.85 -0.72 -7.91
CA GLY A 179 -14.73 -1.84 -7.66
C GLY A 179 -14.04 -3.19 -7.43
N PHE A 180 -12.72 -3.24 -7.28
CA PHE A 180 -12.03 -4.48 -6.93
C PHE A 180 -12.14 -4.79 -5.44
N GLU A 181 -12.49 -6.02 -5.13
CA GLU A 181 -12.71 -6.51 -3.78
C GLU A 181 -11.54 -7.35 -3.29
N TYR A 182 -11.08 -7.07 -2.07
CA TYR A 182 -9.97 -7.76 -1.44
C TYR A 182 -10.42 -8.31 -0.09
N PRO A 183 -10.73 -9.61 0.00
CA PRO A 183 -11.18 -10.24 1.24
C PRO A 183 -10.02 -10.49 2.21
N LEU A 184 -10.32 -10.45 3.50
CA LEU A 184 -9.43 -10.92 4.54
C LEU A 184 -9.32 -12.45 4.45
N ARG A 185 -8.09 -12.94 4.27
CA ARG A 185 -7.77 -14.36 4.14
C ARG A 185 -6.80 -14.83 5.22
N SER A 186 -6.96 -16.09 5.61
CA SER A 186 -6.19 -16.73 6.67
C SER A 186 -4.77 -17.07 6.19
N VAL A 187 -3.78 -16.43 6.82
CA VAL A 187 -2.35 -16.59 6.51
C VAL A 187 -1.60 -16.80 7.82
N SER A 188 -0.52 -17.57 7.80
CA SER A 188 0.39 -17.66 8.93
C SER A 188 1.16 -16.33 9.14
N PRO A 189 1.44 -15.90 10.39
CA PRO A 189 2.13 -14.64 10.65
C PRO A 189 3.50 -14.50 9.97
N SER A 190 4.21 -15.61 9.75
CA SER A 190 5.56 -15.66 9.16
C SER A 190 5.55 -15.84 7.64
N ASP A 191 4.48 -16.36 7.07
CA ASP A 191 4.44 -16.72 5.65
C ASP A 191 4.40 -15.45 4.79
N GLY A 192 5.14 -15.44 3.69
CA GLY A 192 5.25 -14.27 2.81
C GLY A 192 5.78 -13.00 3.50
N PHE A 193 6.38 -13.11 4.69
CA PHE A 193 6.92 -11.98 5.45
C PHE A 193 8.42 -12.18 5.65
N ASP A 194 9.21 -11.38 4.94
CA ASP A 194 10.67 -11.34 5.06
C ASP A 194 11.12 -9.89 5.25
N LEU A 195 11.74 -9.59 6.39
CA LEU A 195 12.24 -8.25 6.72
C LEU A 195 13.44 -7.83 5.86
N GLY A 196 14.21 -8.78 5.31
CA GLY A 196 15.39 -8.53 4.47
C GLY A 196 15.05 -8.43 2.97
N HIS A 197 13.99 -9.13 2.55
CA HIS A 197 13.52 -9.15 1.17
C HIS A 197 11.99 -9.15 1.12
N PRO A 198 11.34 -8.04 1.50
CA PRO A 198 9.90 -8.00 1.53
C PRO A 198 9.34 -8.10 0.10
N GLY A 199 8.89 -9.31 -0.24
CA GLY A 199 8.19 -9.59 -1.47
C GLY A 199 6.70 -9.44 -1.24
N ARG A 200 6.07 -8.51 -1.96
CA ARG A 200 4.61 -8.37 -1.92
C ARG A 200 3.90 -9.61 -2.45
N ILE A 201 4.46 -10.21 -3.50
CA ILE A 201 3.99 -11.47 -4.08
C ILE A 201 4.85 -12.61 -3.53
N TRP A 202 4.19 -13.64 -3.01
CA TRP A 202 4.85 -14.79 -2.41
C TRP A 202 4.18 -16.10 -2.84
N THR A 203 4.97 -17.16 -2.97
CA THR A 203 4.47 -18.48 -3.35
C THR A 203 3.78 -19.14 -2.16
N ASN A 204 2.66 -19.81 -2.44
CA ASN A 204 1.85 -20.53 -1.47
C ASN A 204 2.70 -21.42 -0.54
N GLN A 205 2.42 -21.37 0.76
CA GLN A 205 3.04 -22.19 1.79
C GLN A 205 1.97 -22.99 2.54
N SER A 206 2.26 -24.25 2.88
CA SER A 206 1.28 -25.16 3.48
C SER A 206 0.76 -24.73 4.86
N SER A 207 1.40 -23.78 5.52
CA SER A 207 0.99 -23.19 6.80
C SER A 207 -0.12 -22.13 6.66
N SER A 208 -0.46 -21.72 5.44
CA SER A 208 -1.51 -20.74 5.16
C SER A 208 -2.66 -21.41 4.38
N SER A 209 -3.90 -21.19 4.81
CA SER A 209 -5.07 -21.75 4.10
C SER A 209 -5.54 -20.85 2.96
N HIS A 210 -5.30 -19.55 3.07
CA HIS A 210 -5.79 -18.52 2.14
C HIS A 210 -7.32 -18.45 2.00
N GLU A 211 -8.05 -19.15 2.86
CA GLU A 211 -9.51 -19.11 2.90
C GLU A 211 -10.00 -17.81 3.57
N PRO A 212 -11.15 -17.26 3.17
CA PRO A 212 -11.75 -16.11 3.84
C PRO A 212 -11.92 -16.34 5.35
N VAL A 213 -11.55 -15.34 6.16
CA VAL A 213 -11.65 -15.42 7.62
C VAL A 213 -13.05 -15.05 8.10
N PRO A 214 -13.80 -15.95 8.77
CA PRO A 214 -15.07 -15.58 9.39
C PRO A 214 -14.83 -14.65 10.59
N ILE A 215 -15.59 -13.55 10.68
CA ILE A 215 -15.56 -12.66 11.85
C ILE A 215 -16.80 -12.88 12.72
N THR A 216 -16.57 -13.19 14.00
CA THR A 216 -17.63 -13.24 15.01
C THR A 216 -17.76 -11.88 15.70
N LEU A 217 -18.97 -11.33 15.75
CA LEU A 217 -19.27 -10.06 16.40
C LEU A 217 -19.79 -10.27 17.84
N PRO A 218 -19.53 -9.34 18.77
CA PRO A 218 -18.69 -8.15 18.62
C PRO A 218 -17.19 -8.51 18.52
N ALA A 219 -16.41 -7.66 17.86
CA ALA A 219 -14.98 -7.84 17.71
C ALA A 219 -14.22 -6.51 17.83
N THR A 220 -12.96 -6.60 18.26
CA THR A 220 -11.98 -5.53 18.09
C THR A 220 -11.09 -5.89 16.90
N LEU A 221 -11.11 -5.07 15.86
CA LEU A 221 -10.21 -5.23 14.72
C LEU A 221 -9.05 -4.25 14.85
N ARG A 222 -7.84 -4.73 14.63
CA ARG A 222 -6.66 -3.89 14.40
C ARG A 222 -6.09 -4.21 13.04
N ILE A 223 -5.93 -3.21 12.20
CA ILE A 223 -5.37 -3.29 10.86
C ILE A 223 -4.10 -2.46 10.84
N GLU A 224 -2.97 -3.09 10.55
CA GLU A 224 -1.71 -2.40 10.32
C GLU A 224 -1.38 -2.48 8.83
N THR A 225 -1.22 -1.32 8.21
CA THR A 225 -0.98 -1.21 6.77
C THR A 225 0.35 -0.50 6.56
N ASP A 226 1.19 -1.02 5.67
CA ASP A 226 2.33 -0.32 5.11
C ASP A 226 2.48 -0.60 3.59
N VAL A 227 3.33 0.18 2.91
CA VAL A 227 3.47 0.12 1.44
C VAL A 227 4.13 -1.18 0.95
N VAL A 228 4.86 -1.85 1.83
CA VAL A 228 5.73 -2.99 1.55
C VAL A 228 5.02 -4.32 1.85
N ASN A 229 4.46 -4.46 3.04
CA ASN A 229 3.86 -5.67 3.58
C ASN A 229 2.33 -5.72 3.39
N GLY A 230 1.73 -4.68 2.79
CA GLY A 230 0.29 -4.59 2.65
C GLY A 230 -0.40 -4.43 4.02
N SER A 231 -1.60 -4.99 4.14
CA SER A 231 -2.43 -4.86 5.34
C SER A 231 -2.55 -6.18 6.12
N ARG A 232 -2.12 -6.11 7.38
CA ARG A 232 -2.16 -7.20 8.36
C ARG A 232 -3.31 -6.97 9.33
N VAL A 233 -4.05 -8.02 9.67
CA VAL A 233 -5.27 -7.90 10.47
C VAL A 233 -5.20 -8.79 11.71
N TRP A 234 -5.59 -8.19 12.83
CA TRP A 234 -5.83 -8.86 14.10
C TRP A 234 -7.28 -8.70 14.49
N ALA A 235 -7.90 -9.76 14.97
CA ALA A 235 -9.22 -9.75 15.59
C ALA A 235 -9.07 -10.20 17.04
N ASN A 236 -9.57 -9.39 17.98
CA ASN A 236 -9.46 -9.60 19.43
C ASN A 236 -8.01 -9.93 19.83
N ASP A 237 -7.08 -9.07 19.39
CA ASP A 237 -5.62 -9.17 19.58
C ASP A 237 -4.93 -10.41 19.01
N THR A 238 -5.65 -11.29 18.32
CA THR A 238 -5.08 -12.46 17.64
C THR A 238 -4.87 -12.16 16.16
N PHE A 239 -3.69 -12.46 15.63
CA PHE A 239 -3.45 -12.33 14.18
C PHE A 239 -4.33 -13.33 13.44
N VAL A 240 -5.15 -12.83 12.51
CA VAL A 240 -6.09 -13.68 11.77
C VAL A 240 -5.78 -13.77 10.28
N GLY A 241 -4.98 -12.85 9.75
CA GLY A 241 -4.62 -12.90 8.34
C GLY A 241 -4.23 -11.57 7.73
N ARG A 242 -4.34 -11.51 6.40
CA ARG A 242 -4.02 -10.34 5.58
C ARG A 242 -5.10 -10.16 4.52
N PHE A 243 -5.18 -8.96 3.97
CA PHE A 243 -5.89 -8.79 2.70
C PHE A 243 -4.97 -9.24 1.59
N GLU A 244 -5.39 -10.25 0.84
CA GLU A 244 -4.59 -10.80 -0.26
C GLU A 244 -5.48 -11.36 -1.36
N VAL A 245 -4.90 -11.41 -2.56
CA VAL A 245 -5.51 -11.93 -3.77
C VAL A 245 -4.59 -12.94 -4.42
N PHE A 246 -5.20 -13.96 -5.03
CA PHE A 246 -4.48 -15.00 -5.74
C PHE A 246 -3.92 -14.48 -7.05
N VAL A 247 -2.64 -14.72 -7.29
CA VAL A 247 -1.93 -14.35 -8.53
C VAL A 247 -1.54 -15.61 -9.26
N PHE A 248 -2.11 -15.79 -10.46
CA PHE A 248 -1.75 -16.90 -11.33
C PHE A 248 -1.91 -16.53 -12.81
N GLY A 249 -0.94 -16.91 -13.62
CA GLY A 249 -0.93 -16.64 -15.06
C GLY A 249 0.27 -15.83 -15.55
N GLY A 250 0.30 -15.55 -16.85
CA GLY A 250 1.43 -14.91 -17.51
C GLY A 250 2.71 -15.76 -17.42
N ARG A 251 3.78 -15.18 -16.86
CA ARG A 251 5.04 -15.89 -16.57
C ARG A 251 5.07 -16.53 -15.17
N ASN A 252 4.07 -16.27 -14.34
CA ASN A 252 4.01 -16.88 -13.02
C ASN A 252 3.54 -18.33 -13.14
N THR A 253 4.46 -19.26 -12.89
CA THR A 253 4.20 -20.71 -12.93
C THR A 253 3.87 -21.28 -11.55
N LEU A 254 3.90 -20.43 -10.51
CA LEU A 254 3.70 -20.81 -9.13
C LEU A 254 2.38 -20.23 -8.60
N PHE A 255 1.64 -21.02 -7.85
CA PHE A 255 0.50 -20.53 -7.06
C PHE A 255 1.02 -19.47 -6.09
N SER A 256 0.68 -18.21 -6.33
CA SER A 256 1.23 -17.08 -5.58
C SER A 256 0.12 -16.17 -5.08
N TRP A 257 0.44 -15.35 -4.10
CA TRP A 257 -0.50 -14.45 -3.43
C TRP A 257 0.11 -13.07 -3.33
N SER A 258 -0.67 -12.05 -3.67
CA SER A 258 -0.29 -10.65 -3.48
C SER A 258 -0.95 -10.08 -2.25
N GLN A 259 -0.15 -9.50 -1.37
CA GLN A 259 -0.63 -8.78 -0.20
C GLN A 259 -1.05 -7.37 -0.59
N MET A 260 -2.23 -6.95 -0.13
CA MET A 260 -2.84 -5.70 -0.56
C MET A 260 -2.88 -4.69 0.60
N ALA A 261 -2.52 -3.46 0.29
CA ALA A 261 -2.56 -2.33 1.21
C ALA A 261 -3.91 -1.62 1.12
N LEU A 262 -4.61 -1.61 2.24
CA LEU A 262 -5.77 -0.78 2.49
C LEU A 262 -5.35 0.69 2.62
N VAL A 263 -6.04 1.58 1.92
CA VAL A 263 -6.10 3.00 2.27
C VAL A 263 -7.20 3.16 3.31
N ALA A 264 -6.98 3.85 4.43
CA ALA A 264 -8.00 3.95 5.47
C ALA A 264 -9.17 4.80 4.96
N PRO A 265 -10.41 4.25 4.92
CA PRO A 265 -11.61 5.00 4.55
C PRO A 265 -12.15 5.77 5.75
N LEU A 266 -12.10 7.10 5.70
CA LEU A 266 -12.34 7.99 6.85
C LEU A 266 -13.29 9.14 6.49
N ASP A 267 -14.17 8.94 5.52
CA ASP A 267 -15.16 9.93 5.13
C ASP A 267 -16.47 9.74 5.91
N SER A 268 -16.95 8.50 5.99
CA SER A 268 -18.17 8.18 6.73
C SER A 268 -18.16 6.78 7.34
N ILE A 269 -19.01 6.62 8.37
CA ILE A 269 -19.28 5.39 9.08
C ILE A 269 -20.76 5.07 8.93
N GLU A 270 -21.08 3.81 8.64
CA GLU A 270 -22.43 3.26 8.69
C GLU A 270 -22.43 1.91 9.45
N GLY A 271 -23.45 1.68 10.26
CA GLY A 271 -23.64 0.40 10.94
C GLY A 271 -22.93 0.30 12.28
N GLY A 272 -22.38 -0.89 12.56
CA GLY A 272 -22.01 -1.35 13.89
C GLY A 272 -20.67 -0.90 14.45
N VAL A 273 -20.02 0.13 13.91
CA VAL A 273 -18.76 0.64 14.48
C VAL A 273 -19.08 1.48 15.73
N THR A 274 -18.53 1.10 16.88
CA THR A 274 -18.70 1.82 18.15
C THR A 274 -17.49 2.70 18.46
N SER A 275 -16.32 2.35 17.96
CA SER A 275 -15.11 3.16 18.07
C SER A 275 -14.20 2.99 16.87
N LEU A 276 -13.51 4.08 16.49
CA LEU A 276 -12.48 4.12 15.48
C LEU A 276 -11.29 4.91 16.04
N LEU A 277 -10.09 4.35 15.93
CA LEU A 277 -8.83 5.01 16.26
C LEU A 277 -7.85 4.83 15.10
N LEU A 278 -7.38 5.92 14.52
CA LEU A 278 -6.30 5.96 13.54
C LEU A 278 -5.02 6.46 14.20
N GLN A 279 -3.93 5.73 13.99
CA GLN A 279 -2.60 6.11 14.45
C GLN A 279 -1.60 6.12 13.29
N ALA A 280 -0.63 7.02 13.35
CA ALA A 280 0.46 7.06 12.38
C ALA A 280 1.40 5.85 12.57
N GLY A 281 1.83 5.23 11.47
CA GLY A 281 2.78 4.11 11.49
C GLY A 281 2.18 2.76 11.91
N THR A 282 3.03 1.73 11.89
CA THR A 282 2.70 0.37 12.36
C THR A 282 3.53 0.02 13.60
N ARG A 283 3.20 -1.07 14.32
CA ARG A 283 4.03 -1.53 15.45
C ARG A 283 5.41 -2.02 15.02
N LEU A 284 5.61 -2.30 13.73
CA LEU A 284 6.91 -2.64 13.13
C LEU A 284 7.77 -1.39 12.85
N GLY A 285 7.23 -0.19 13.07
CA GLY A 285 7.88 1.09 12.80
C GLY A 285 7.27 1.81 11.58
N ALA A 286 7.61 3.09 11.42
CA ALA A 286 7.49 3.76 10.14
C ALA A 286 8.74 3.38 9.33
N LEU A 287 8.60 2.44 8.40
CA LEU A 287 9.58 2.30 7.31
C LEU A 287 9.42 3.45 6.33
#